data_AF-A0A6L3X520-F1
#
_entry.id   AF-A0A6L3X520-F1
#
_cell.length_a   1.000
_cell.length_b   1.000
_cell.length_c   1.000
_cell.angle_alpha   90.00
_cell.angle_beta   90.00
_cell.angle_gamma   90.00
#
_symmetry.space_group_name_H-M   'P 1'
#
loop_
_entity.id
_entity.type
_entity.pdbx_description
1 polymer ?
#
loop_
_entity_poly.entity_id
_entity_poly.type
_entity_poly.pdbx_seq_one_letter_code
_entity_poly.pdbx_strand_id
1 'polypeptide(L)'
;EMCTRARVMVRQHGYVIYQNTVAPGAFEINDLYPTGSSGDLQVTVKKTDGSESHFVVPFASVPVLQREKNLRYSVTAGRYRSYDKDVEKTPFAQGSAIYGLPHGFTAYGGVQQSSHYQSQALGAGTNMGDLGAFSIDVTRARALLKKQQTSKGQSWRVRYSKDFAGSGTNFSLAGYRYNSKGFYTLDDTMESYTRADDWSAPQQRRARTEATIDHTLPEGW
;
A
#
# COMPACT_ATOMS: atom_id res chain seq x y z
N GLU A 1 22.88 -27.17 9.71
CA GLU A 1 22.91 -26.22 8.58
C GLU A 1 23.79 -25.04 8.94
N MET A 2 24.68 -24.58 8.05
CA MET A 2 25.56 -23.44 8.34
C MET A 2 24.73 -22.15 8.38
N CYS A 3 24.66 -21.54 9.56
CA CYS A 3 24.16 -20.20 9.78
C CYS A 3 25.03 -19.22 8.98
N THR A 4 24.62 -18.87 7.77
CA THR A 4 25.37 -17.95 6.89
C THR A 4 24.84 -16.55 7.04
N ARG A 5 25.74 -15.56 7.03
CA ARG A 5 25.35 -14.15 7.01
C ARG A 5 24.47 -13.89 5.79
N ALA A 6 23.50 -13.01 5.94
CA ALA A 6 22.61 -12.64 4.86
C ALA A 6 22.65 -11.14 4.64
N ARG A 7 22.63 -10.72 3.37
CA ARG A 7 22.40 -9.34 3.00
C ARG A 7 20.90 -9.15 2.75
N VAL A 8 20.28 -8.32 3.57
CA VAL A 8 18.85 -7.96 3.44
C VAL A 8 18.76 -6.65 2.67
N MET A 9 17.94 -6.64 1.63
CA MET A 9 17.67 -5.48 0.79
C MET A 9 16.17 -5.28 0.71
N VAL A 10 15.71 -4.07 1.04
CA VAL A 10 14.30 -3.68 0.95
C VAL A 10 14.16 -2.67 -0.17
N ARG A 11 13.27 -2.96 -1.11
CA ARG A 11 12.90 -2.06 -2.21
C ARG A 11 11.45 -1.61 -2.09
N GLN A 12 11.18 -0.38 -2.47
CA GLN A 12 9.82 0.14 -2.63
C GLN A 12 9.74 0.87 -3.97
N HIS A 13 8.75 0.51 -4.82
CA HIS A 13 8.67 0.96 -6.21
C HIS A 13 10.00 0.78 -6.99
N GLY A 14 10.70 -0.34 -6.78
CA GLY A 14 11.99 -0.64 -7.42
C GLY A 14 13.22 0.05 -6.81
N TYR A 15 13.05 1.12 -6.01
CA TYR A 15 14.15 1.81 -5.36
C TYR A 15 14.57 1.10 -4.07
N VAL A 16 15.88 0.91 -3.86
CA VAL A 16 16.43 0.39 -2.60
C VAL A 16 16.29 1.46 -1.51
N ILE A 17 15.49 1.18 -0.50
CA ILE A 17 15.25 2.08 0.64
C ILE A 17 16.02 1.64 1.89
N TYR A 18 16.45 0.39 1.95
CA TYR A 18 17.25 -0.16 3.04
C TYR A 18 18.12 -1.30 2.52
N GLN A 19 19.37 -1.34 2.99
CA GLN A 19 20.30 -2.43 2.71
C GLN A 19 21.23 -2.63 3.89
N ASN A 20 21.20 -3.80 4.51
CA ASN A 20 22.09 -4.13 5.61
C ASN A 20 22.48 -5.62 5.62
N THR A 21 23.56 -5.97 6.31
CA THR A 21 23.99 -7.35 6.51
C THR A 21 23.57 -7.79 7.91
N VAL A 22 22.82 -8.88 8.00
CA VAL A 22 22.34 -9.43 9.28
C VAL A 22 23.14 -10.68 9.65
N ALA A 23 23.28 -10.88 10.96
CA ALA A 23 23.80 -12.12 11.49
C ALA A 23 22.86 -13.29 11.16
N PRO A 24 23.36 -14.52 11.15
CA PRO A 24 22.52 -15.68 10.95
C PRO A 24 21.48 -15.84 12.08
N GLY A 25 20.21 -16.08 11.74
CA GLY A 25 19.12 -16.25 12.69
C GLY A 25 17.93 -15.33 12.39
N ALA A 26 16.98 -15.26 13.34
CA ALA A 26 15.90 -14.28 13.28
C ALA A 26 16.49 -12.87 13.37
N PHE A 27 15.93 -11.94 12.60
CA PHE A 27 16.34 -10.54 12.59
C PHE A 27 15.11 -9.64 12.55
N GLU A 28 15.26 -8.45 13.10
CA GLU A 28 14.25 -7.39 13.07
C GLU A 28 14.88 -6.15 12.41
N ILE A 29 14.07 -5.43 11.63
CA ILE A 29 14.44 -4.13 11.06
C ILE A 29 13.48 -3.11 11.67
N ASN A 30 13.99 -2.32 12.62
CA ASN A 30 13.22 -1.30 13.34
C ASN A 30 13.61 0.14 12.95
N ASP A 31 14.56 0.31 12.03
CA ASP A 31 15.14 1.59 11.60
C ASP A 31 14.75 1.99 10.17
N LEU A 32 13.65 1.46 9.64
CA LEU A 32 13.15 1.83 8.32
C LEU A 32 12.52 3.23 8.36
N TYR A 33 13.15 4.20 7.69
CA TYR A 33 12.56 5.54 7.57
C TYR A 33 11.22 5.48 6.82
N PRO A 34 10.15 6.14 7.31
CA PRO A 34 8.91 6.26 6.56
C PRO A 34 9.17 7.12 5.32
N THR A 35 9.25 6.50 4.16
CA THR A 35 9.60 7.16 2.89
C THR A 35 8.51 8.10 2.35
N GLY A 36 7.41 8.34 3.09
CA GLY A 36 6.25 9.10 2.62
C GLY A 36 5.54 8.48 1.40
N SER A 37 6.10 7.40 0.85
CA SER A 37 5.69 6.70 -0.35
C SER A 37 4.81 5.51 0.05
N SER A 38 3.60 5.47 -0.49
CA SER A 38 2.65 4.38 -0.29
C SER A 38 2.98 3.25 -1.26
N GLY A 39 3.38 2.07 -0.80
CA GLY A 39 3.68 0.95 -1.71
C GLY A 39 4.25 -0.27 -0.98
N ASP A 40 4.01 -1.45 -1.54
CA ASP A 40 4.50 -2.72 -0.98
C ASP A 40 6.04 -2.73 -0.91
N LEU A 41 6.57 -3.34 0.16
CA LEU A 41 8.00 -3.52 0.36
C LEU A 41 8.43 -4.86 -0.24
N GLN A 42 9.32 -4.83 -1.21
CA GLN A 42 9.94 -6.01 -1.80
C GLN A 42 11.23 -6.30 -1.02
N VAL A 43 11.23 -7.38 -0.25
CA VAL A 43 12.39 -7.79 0.54
C VAL A 43 13.14 -8.90 -0.20
N THR A 44 14.44 -8.71 -0.35
CA THR A 44 15.37 -9.72 -0.88
C THR A 44 16.39 -10.04 0.20
N VAL A 45 16.45 -11.31 0.60
CA VAL A 45 17.44 -11.83 1.54
C VAL A 45 18.41 -12.70 0.75
N LYS A 46 19.63 -12.21 0.56
CA LYS A 46 20.69 -12.93 -0.15
C LYS A 46 21.67 -13.52 0.86
N LYS A 47 21.71 -14.84 0.96
CA LYS A 47 22.66 -15.56 1.84
C LYS A 47 24.05 -15.61 1.21
N THR A 48 25.06 -15.87 2.05
CA THR A 48 26.47 -15.95 1.62
C THR A 48 26.72 -17.12 0.66
N ASP A 49 25.88 -18.16 0.71
CA ASP A 49 25.86 -19.30 -0.22
C ASP A 49 25.31 -18.95 -1.62
N GLY A 50 24.92 -17.70 -1.85
CA GLY A 50 24.37 -17.22 -3.11
C GLY A 50 22.87 -17.43 -3.27
N SER A 51 22.21 -18.15 -2.35
CA SER A 51 20.76 -18.33 -2.40
C SER A 51 20.01 -17.05 -2.03
N GLU A 52 18.90 -16.80 -2.72
CA GLU A 52 18.07 -15.61 -2.55
C GLU A 52 16.65 -16.01 -2.15
N SER A 53 16.09 -15.31 -1.16
CA SER A 53 14.68 -15.41 -0.78
C SER A 53 14.02 -14.06 -1.03
N HIS A 54 12.91 -14.08 -1.77
CA HIS A 54 12.13 -12.89 -2.09
C HIS A 54 10.76 -13.00 -1.46
N PHE A 55 10.36 -11.98 -0.70
CA PHE A 55 9.01 -11.86 -0.16
C PHE A 55 8.55 -10.41 -0.17
N VAL A 56 7.24 -10.22 -0.19
CA VAL A 56 6.63 -8.90 -0.23
C VAL A 56 5.97 -8.64 1.11
N VAL A 57 6.37 -7.57 1.79
CA VAL A 57 5.70 -7.08 3.01
C VAL A 57 4.71 -5.99 2.58
N PRO A 58 3.40 -6.23 2.71
CA PRO A 58 2.38 -5.21 2.48
C PRO A 58 2.64 -3.93 3.28
N PHE A 59 2.45 -2.77 2.66
CA PHE A 59 2.34 -1.54 3.43
C PHE A 59 1.01 -1.56 4.20
N ALA A 60 1.09 -1.72 5.53
CA ALA A 60 -0.07 -1.88 6.40
C ALA A 60 -1.06 -0.73 6.23
N SER A 61 -2.32 -1.06 5.93
CA SER A 61 -3.37 -0.06 5.70
C SER A 61 -4.28 0.06 6.91
N VAL A 62 -3.97 0.95 7.86
CA VAL A 62 -4.85 1.28 9.00
C VAL A 62 -6.16 1.94 8.55
N PRO A 63 -7.27 1.80 9.31
CA PRO A 63 -8.50 2.53 9.03
C PRO A 63 -8.28 4.04 8.90
N VAL A 64 -8.95 4.67 7.94
CA VAL A 64 -8.86 6.13 7.74
C VAL A 64 -9.82 6.83 8.68
N LEU A 65 -9.28 7.49 9.68
CA LEU A 65 -10.01 8.27 10.67
C LEU A 65 -9.37 9.63 10.86
N GLN A 66 -10.20 10.60 11.21
CA GLN A 66 -9.81 11.98 11.47
C GLN A 66 -10.62 12.51 12.64
N ARG A 67 -9.98 13.27 13.54
CA ARG A 67 -10.68 13.92 14.66
C ARG A 67 -11.80 14.83 14.14
N GLU A 68 -12.89 14.90 14.90
CA GLU A 68 -14.05 15.73 14.56
C GLU A 68 -13.64 17.16 14.21
N LYS A 69 -14.26 17.73 13.17
CA LYS A 69 -14.02 19.09 12.63
C LYS A 69 -12.64 19.30 12.00
N ASN A 70 -11.76 18.30 12.00
CA ASN A 70 -10.47 18.42 11.32
C ASN A 70 -10.61 18.01 9.85
N LEU A 71 -10.13 18.89 8.96
CA LEU A 71 -9.98 18.63 7.54
C LEU A 71 -8.50 18.38 7.22
N ARG A 72 -8.20 17.25 6.59
CA ARG A 72 -6.89 16.99 5.97
C ARG A 72 -7.09 16.90 4.46
N TYR A 73 -6.39 17.73 3.70
CA TYR A 73 -6.43 17.70 2.25
C TYR A 73 -5.01 17.65 1.68
N SER A 74 -4.89 17.09 0.48
CA SER A 74 -3.64 17.08 -0.29
C SER A 74 -3.97 17.28 -1.75
N VAL A 75 -3.20 18.14 -2.41
CA VAL A 75 -3.25 18.37 -3.85
C VAL A 75 -1.84 18.23 -4.37
N THR A 76 -1.67 17.45 -5.44
CA THR A 76 -0.38 17.21 -6.07
C THR A 76 -0.56 17.27 -7.58
N ALA A 77 0.34 17.96 -8.26
CA ALA A 77 0.43 17.95 -9.72
C ALA A 77 1.90 17.84 -10.11
N GLY A 78 2.19 17.05 -11.14
CA GLY A 78 3.56 16.79 -11.54
C GLY A 78 3.63 15.82 -12.71
N ARG A 79 4.80 15.19 -12.88
CA ARG A 79 5.01 14.12 -13.85
C ARG A 79 5.30 12.83 -13.13
N TYR A 80 4.68 11.74 -13.57
CA TYR A 80 4.95 10.41 -13.05
C TYR A 80 6.41 10.05 -13.33
N ARG A 81 7.06 9.41 -12.35
CA ARG A 81 8.46 9.02 -12.42
C ARG A 81 8.57 7.57 -11.97
N SER A 82 8.81 6.68 -12.93
CA SER A 82 9.15 5.28 -12.66
C SER A 82 10.64 5.12 -12.34
N TYR A 83 10.96 3.98 -11.74
CA TYR A 83 12.31 3.44 -11.67
C TYR A 83 12.83 3.06 -13.06
N ASP A 84 11.96 2.50 -13.91
CA ASP A 84 12.28 2.22 -15.31
C ASP A 84 12.38 3.54 -16.10
N LYS A 85 13.53 3.75 -16.75
CA LYS A 85 13.80 4.94 -17.58
C LYS A 85 13.08 4.88 -18.93
N ASP A 86 12.57 3.71 -19.31
CA ASP A 86 11.84 3.52 -20.54
C ASP A 86 10.35 3.84 -20.41
N VAL A 87 9.85 3.94 -19.18
CA VAL A 87 8.50 4.44 -18.88
C VAL A 87 8.40 5.94 -19.15
N GLU A 88 7.34 6.32 -19.88
CA GLU A 88 7.08 7.71 -20.27
C GLU A 88 6.74 8.60 -19.05
N LYS A 89 7.30 9.81 -19.02
CA LYS A 89 7.04 10.79 -17.97
C LYS A 89 5.71 11.53 -18.23
N THR A 90 4.61 10.93 -17.80
CA THR A 90 3.27 11.46 -18.04
C THR A 90 2.83 12.47 -16.98
N PRO A 91 2.31 13.65 -17.34
CA PRO A 91 1.70 14.56 -16.38
C PRO A 91 0.51 13.94 -15.65
N PHE A 92 0.38 14.22 -14.35
CA PHE A 92 -0.77 13.82 -13.56
C PHE A 92 -1.10 14.90 -12.53
N ALA A 93 -2.35 14.88 -12.09
CA ALA A 93 -2.83 15.63 -10.94
C ALA A 93 -3.65 14.71 -10.04
N GLN A 94 -3.57 14.92 -8.74
CA GLN A 94 -4.39 14.24 -7.76
C GLN A 94 -4.80 15.18 -6.64
N GLY A 95 -5.98 14.91 -6.10
CA GLY A 95 -6.54 15.61 -4.94
C GLY A 95 -7.18 14.62 -4.00
N SER A 96 -7.04 14.84 -2.70
CA SER A 96 -7.72 14.05 -1.68
C SER A 96 -8.13 14.92 -0.51
N ALA A 97 -9.23 14.53 0.14
CA ALA A 97 -9.75 15.20 1.33
C ALA A 97 -10.30 14.15 2.30
N ILE A 98 -10.05 14.36 3.58
CA ILE A 98 -10.52 13.54 4.69
C ILE A 98 -11.05 14.50 5.75
N TYR A 99 -12.29 14.30 6.18
CA TYR A 99 -12.97 15.17 7.12
C TYR A 99 -13.56 14.37 8.29
N GLY A 100 -13.25 14.80 9.51
CA GLY A 100 -13.81 14.23 10.74
C GLY A 100 -15.22 14.77 11.01
N LEU A 101 -16.19 13.85 11.02
CA LEU A 101 -17.59 14.12 11.32
C LEU A 101 -17.89 13.84 12.81
N PRO A 102 -19.02 14.34 13.34
CA PRO A 102 -19.44 14.05 14.71
C PRO A 102 -19.56 12.55 15.00
N HIS A 103 -19.51 12.21 16.29
CA HIS A 103 -19.66 10.83 16.79
C HIS A 103 -18.60 9.85 16.27
N GLY A 104 -17.38 10.32 16.03
CA GLY A 104 -16.27 9.46 15.61
C GLY A 104 -16.33 9.01 14.15
N PHE A 105 -17.23 9.58 13.34
CA PHE A 105 -17.28 9.32 11.91
C PHE A 105 -16.21 10.10 11.15
N THR A 106 -15.81 9.58 10.00
CA THR A 106 -14.89 10.25 9.08
C THR A 106 -15.36 9.95 7.67
N ALA A 107 -15.46 10.99 6.83
CA ALA A 107 -15.71 10.83 5.40
C ALA A 107 -14.46 11.23 4.62
N TYR A 108 -14.16 10.52 3.55
CA TYR A 108 -13.02 10.84 2.72
C TYR A 108 -13.23 10.49 1.26
N GLY A 109 -12.43 11.13 0.42
CA GLY A 109 -12.44 10.87 -1.00
C GLY A 109 -11.22 11.44 -1.69
N GLY A 110 -11.08 11.11 -2.96
CA GLY A 110 -10.00 11.63 -3.78
C GLY A 110 -10.22 11.36 -5.25
N VAL A 111 -9.48 12.08 -6.06
CA VAL A 111 -9.49 11.98 -7.51
C VAL A 111 -8.07 11.96 -8.03
N GLN A 112 -7.84 11.20 -9.09
CA GLN A 112 -6.59 11.24 -9.85
C GLN A 112 -6.92 11.39 -11.32
N GLN A 113 -6.15 12.22 -12.02
CA GLN A 113 -6.33 12.51 -13.44
C GLN A 113 -4.98 12.55 -14.14
N SER A 114 -4.91 11.91 -15.30
CA SER A 114 -3.81 11.96 -16.25
C SER A 114 -4.38 11.83 -17.69
N SER A 115 -3.52 11.84 -18.71
CA SER A 115 -3.92 11.64 -20.11
C SER A 115 -4.49 10.25 -20.37
N HIS A 116 -4.00 9.24 -19.66
CA HIS A 116 -4.35 7.83 -19.87
C HIS A 116 -5.11 7.21 -18.70
N TYR A 117 -5.35 7.97 -17.64
CA TYR A 117 -5.92 7.45 -16.40
C TYR A 117 -6.84 8.46 -15.72
N GLN A 118 -7.95 7.97 -15.19
CA GLN A 118 -8.84 8.72 -14.32
C GLN A 118 -9.40 7.83 -13.21
N SER A 119 -9.35 8.29 -11.97
CA SER A 119 -9.97 7.59 -10.85
C SER A 119 -10.70 8.54 -9.90
N GLN A 120 -11.69 7.97 -9.21
CA GLN A 120 -12.46 8.61 -8.17
C GLN A 120 -12.64 7.63 -7.02
N ALA A 121 -12.34 8.07 -5.81
CA ALA A 121 -12.45 7.29 -4.59
C ALA A 121 -13.36 7.99 -3.59
N LEU A 122 -14.19 7.21 -2.91
CA LEU A 122 -15.05 7.64 -1.82
C LEU A 122 -15.04 6.59 -0.72
N GLY A 123 -15.01 7.04 0.52
CA GLY A 123 -14.98 6.16 1.67
C GLY A 123 -15.45 6.82 2.95
N ALA A 124 -15.70 5.98 3.94
CA ALA A 124 -16.08 6.38 5.28
C ALA A 124 -15.40 5.48 6.31
N GLY A 125 -15.15 6.05 7.47
CA GLY A 125 -14.66 5.35 8.64
C GLY A 125 -15.43 5.74 9.89
N THR A 126 -15.39 4.88 10.90
CA THR A 126 -15.93 5.14 12.23
C THR A 126 -14.98 4.61 13.29
N ASN A 127 -14.79 5.40 14.34
CA ASN A 127 -14.14 4.96 15.56
C ASN A 127 -15.22 4.61 16.59
N MET A 128 -15.32 3.33 16.93
CA MET A 128 -16.34 2.80 17.86
C MET A 128 -15.77 2.56 19.26
N GLY A 129 -14.61 3.14 19.61
CA GLY A 129 -13.99 2.96 20.92
C GLY A 129 -13.59 1.51 21.17
N ASP A 130 -14.21 0.87 22.17
CA ASP A 130 -13.91 -0.50 22.62
C ASP A 130 -14.18 -1.57 21.54
N LEU A 131 -15.02 -1.27 20.55
CA LEU A 131 -15.26 -2.12 19.38
C LEU A 131 -14.19 -1.95 18.30
N GLY A 132 -13.27 -0.99 18.44
CA GLY A 132 -12.22 -0.69 17.48
C GLY A 132 -12.63 0.32 16.42
N ALA A 133 -11.82 0.39 15.37
CA ALA A 133 -11.99 1.28 14.24
C ALA A 133 -12.29 0.50 12.96
N PHE A 134 -13.18 1.03 12.13
CA PHE A 134 -13.58 0.44 10.86
C PHE A 134 -13.53 1.49 9.75
N SER A 135 -13.13 1.10 8.55
CA SER A 135 -13.31 1.94 7.35
C SER A 135 -13.57 1.11 6.10
N ILE A 136 -14.33 1.69 5.18
CA ILE A 136 -14.63 1.13 3.88
C ILE A 136 -14.47 2.21 2.81
N ASP A 137 -13.86 1.84 1.68
CA ASP A 137 -13.79 2.70 0.50
C ASP A 137 -13.99 1.94 -0.80
N VAL A 138 -14.49 2.68 -1.78
CA VAL A 138 -14.61 2.25 -3.17
C VAL A 138 -13.84 3.22 -4.05
N THR A 139 -13.00 2.67 -4.92
CA THR A 139 -12.30 3.42 -5.97
C THR A 139 -12.76 2.93 -7.33
N ARG A 140 -13.29 3.82 -8.17
CA ARG A 140 -13.58 3.53 -9.57
C ARG A 140 -12.47 4.12 -10.44
N ALA A 141 -11.95 3.32 -11.37
CA ALA A 141 -10.88 3.73 -12.27
C ALA A 141 -11.24 3.46 -13.74
N ARG A 142 -10.76 4.33 -14.61
CA ARG A 142 -10.72 4.18 -16.06
C ARG A 142 -9.26 4.31 -16.49
N ALA A 143 -8.73 3.26 -17.11
CA ALA A 143 -7.32 3.16 -17.50
C ALA A 143 -7.23 2.81 -18.98
N LEU A 144 -6.46 3.57 -19.74
CA LEU A 144 -6.08 3.24 -21.11
C LEU A 144 -4.65 2.69 -21.06
N LEU A 145 -4.46 1.39 -21.27
CA LEU A 145 -3.10 0.82 -21.34
C LEU A 145 -2.53 1.01 -22.75
N LYS A 146 -1.20 1.10 -22.87
CA LYS A 146 -0.53 1.33 -24.17
C LYS A 146 -0.90 0.25 -25.18
N LYS A 147 -1.37 0.67 -26.37
CA LYS A 147 -1.85 -0.20 -27.46
C LYS A 147 -3.00 -1.15 -27.09
N GLN A 148 -3.72 -0.89 -25.99
CA GLN A 148 -4.89 -1.68 -25.59
C GLN A 148 -6.16 -0.82 -25.53
N GLN A 149 -7.29 -1.47 -25.28
CA GLN A 149 -8.57 -0.80 -25.10
C GLN A 149 -8.69 -0.19 -23.70
N THR A 150 -9.56 0.82 -23.58
CA THR A 150 -9.86 1.42 -22.27
C THR A 150 -10.50 0.38 -21.35
N SER A 151 -9.86 0.15 -20.21
CA SER A 151 -10.32 -0.71 -19.14
C SER A 151 -11.04 0.09 -18.06
N LYS A 152 -12.09 -0.49 -17.48
CA LYS A 152 -12.85 0.12 -16.39
C LYS A 152 -12.98 -0.91 -15.28
N GLY A 153 -12.76 -0.47 -14.05
CA GLY A 153 -12.86 -1.35 -12.91
C GLY A 153 -13.12 -0.60 -11.60
N GLN A 154 -13.34 -1.39 -10.56
CA GLN A 154 -13.61 -0.92 -9.21
C GLN A 154 -12.77 -1.70 -8.20
N SER A 155 -12.30 -1.00 -7.19
CA SER A 155 -11.60 -1.57 -6.03
C SER A 155 -12.40 -1.26 -4.78
N TRP A 156 -12.69 -2.30 -4.00
CA TRP A 156 -13.31 -2.20 -2.70
C TRP A 156 -12.27 -2.51 -1.64
N ARG A 157 -12.22 -1.69 -0.59
CA ARG A 157 -11.32 -1.90 0.54
C ARG A 157 -12.09 -1.82 1.83
N VAL A 158 -11.86 -2.78 2.71
CA VAL A 158 -12.39 -2.85 4.07
C VAL A 158 -11.21 -2.96 5.02
N ARG A 159 -11.23 -2.19 6.10
CA ARG A 159 -10.18 -2.18 7.12
C ARG A 159 -10.79 -2.14 8.50
N TYR A 160 -10.21 -2.92 9.40
CA TYR A 160 -10.59 -2.99 10.79
C TYR A 160 -9.34 -3.05 11.65
N SER A 161 -9.35 -2.34 12.78
CA SER A 161 -8.27 -2.39 13.78
C SER A 161 -8.86 -2.35 15.17
N LYS A 162 -8.34 -3.15 16.10
CA LYS A 162 -8.80 -3.15 17.49
C LYS A 162 -7.63 -3.28 18.46
N ASP A 163 -7.48 -2.27 19.30
CA ASP A 163 -6.53 -2.31 20.41
C ASP A 163 -7.20 -2.95 21.64
N PHE A 164 -6.58 -3.98 22.21
CA PHE A 164 -6.99 -4.56 23.49
C PHE A 164 -5.99 -4.18 24.59
N ALA A 165 -6.00 -2.89 24.95
CA ALA A 165 -5.11 -2.32 25.97
C ALA A 165 -5.17 -3.04 27.34
N GLY A 166 -6.25 -3.77 27.65
CA GLY A 166 -6.43 -4.48 28.93
C GLY A 166 -5.74 -5.85 29.05
N SER A 167 -5.28 -6.48 27.96
CA SER A 167 -4.74 -7.85 27.98
C SER A 167 -3.31 -7.99 27.44
N GLY A 168 -2.63 -6.88 27.12
CA GLY A 168 -1.31 -6.91 26.47
C GLY A 168 -1.35 -7.41 25.01
N THR A 169 -2.54 -7.59 24.43
CA THR A 169 -2.72 -8.05 23.05
C THR A 169 -3.07 -6.87 22.15
N ASN A 170 -2.25 -6.60 21.13
CA ASN A 170 -2.57 -5.60 20.12
C ASN A 170 -3.01 -6.31 18.82
N PHE A 171 -4.32 -6.32 18.56
CA PHE A 171 -4.85 -6.77 17.27
C PHE A 171 -4.78 -5.59 16.29
N SER A 172 -3.57 -5.34 15.81
CA SER A 172 -3.26 -4.07 15.16
C SER A 172 -3.99 -3.89 13.83
N LEU A 173 -4.26 -4.95 13.05
CA LEU A 173 -4.88 -4.75 11.73
C LEU A 173 -5.48 -6.00 11.06
N ALA A 174 -6.69 -5.86 10.49
CA ALA A 174 -7.22 -6.74 9.45
C ALA A 174 -7.73 -5.92 8.25
N GLY A 175 -7.25 -6.24 7.05
CA GLY A 175 -7.57 -5.55 5.81
C GLY A 175 -7.99 -6.52 4.71
N TYR A 176 -9.02 -6.15 3.96
CA TYR A 176 -9.43 -6.87 2.76
C TYR A 176 -9.58 -5.90 1.60
N ARG A 177 -8.97 -6.24 0.47
CA ARG A 177 -9.11 -5.49 -0.78
C ARG A 177 -9.54 -6.41 -1.91
N TYR A 178 -10.59 -6.03 -2.60
CA TYR A 178 -11.08 -6.71 -3.79
C TYR A 178 -11.03 -5.78 -4.99
N ASN A 179 -10.44 -6.25 -6.09
CA ASN A 179 -10.36 -5.53 -7.35
C ASN A 179 -11.18 -6.29 -8.39
N SER A 180 -12.11 -5.60 -9.04
CA SER A 180 -12.79 -6.15 -10.21
C SER A 180 -11.79 -6.37 -11.34
N LYS A 181 -12.12 -7.28 -12.27
CA LYS A 181 -11.41 -7.37 -13.53
C LYS A 181 -11.38 -5.98 -14.20
N GLY A 182 -10.23 -5.60 -14.74
CA GLY A 182 -10.07 -4.30 -15.39
C GLY A 182 -9.85 -3.11 -14.45
N PHE A 183 -9.71 -3.33 -13.14
CA PHE A 183 -9.21 -2.31 -12.24
C PHE A 183 -7.69 -2.22 -12.33
N TYR A 184 -7.20 -1.11 -12.87
CA TYR A 184 -5.79 -0.74 -12.86
C TYR A 184 -5.61 0.51 -12.00
N THR A 185 -4.46 0.64 -11.37
CA THR A 185 -4.05 1.85 -10.67
C THR A 185 -3.37 2.83 -11.64
N LEU A 186 -3.10 4.04 -11.16
CA LEU A 186 -2.31 5.01 -11.92
C LEU A 186 -0.94 4.41 -12.28
N ASP A 187 -0.31 3.75 -11.31
CA ASP A 187 1.00 3.10 -11.45
C ASP A 187 0.96 2.02 -12.54
N ASP A 188 0.05 1.05 -12.45
CA ASP A 188 -0.13 0.01 -13.48
C ASP A 188 -0.34 0.62 -14.88
N THR A 189 -1.09 1.72 -14.96
CA THR A 189 -1.38 2.37 -16.24
C THR A 189 -0.13 3.02 -16.80
N MET A 190 0.62 3.78 -16.00
CA MET A 190 1.82 4.48 -16.45
C MET A 190 2.95 3.52 -16.78
N GLU A 191 3.13 2.45 -15.99
CA GLU A 191 4.11 1.39 -16.24
C GLU A 191 3.85 0.69 -17.60
N SER A 192 2.58 0.61 -18.06
CA SER A 192 2.29 0.09 -19.41
C SER A 192 2.79 1.00 -20.54
N TYR A 193 3.08 2.28 -20.27
CA TYR A 193 3.64 3.22 -21.25
C TYR A 193 5.17 3.17 -21.26
N THR A 194 5.73 1.97 -21.39
CA THR A 194 7.17 1.76 -21.59
C THR A 194 7.56 1.80 -23.07
N ARG A 195 8.79 2.22 -23.36
CA ARG A 195 9.44 2.12 -24.69
C ARG A 195 10.01 0.73 -24.95
N ALA A 196 10.08 -0.13 -23.93
CA ALA A 196 10.47 -1.53 -24.10
C ALA A 196 9.45 -2.28 -24.97
N ASP A 197 9.92 -3.32 -25.64
CA ASP A 197 9.08 -4.17 -26.47
C ASP A 197 8.26 -5.19 -25.65
N ASP A 198 7.67 -4.74 -24.54
CA ASP A 198 6.73 -5.51 -23.72
C ASP A 198 5.44 -4.69 -23.50
N TRP A 199 4.32 -5.22 -23.98
CA TRP A 199 2.99 -4.61 -23.91
C TRP A 199 2.02 -5.51 -23.13
N SER A 200 2.56 -6.46 -22.37
CA SER A 200 1.76 -7.29 -21.49
C SER A 200 1.02 -6.40 -20.49
N ALA A 201 -0.26 -6.71 -20.28
CA ALA A 201 -1.03 -5.99 -19.28
C ALA A 201 -0.44 -6.31 -17.88
N PRO A 202 -0.25 -5.30 -17.01
CA PRO A 202 0.21 -5.54 -15.65
C PRO A 202 -0.63 -6.60 -14.94
N GLN A 203 0.02 -7.46 -14.17
CA GLN A 203 -0.67 -8.56 -13.50
C GLN A 203 -1.60 -8.01 -12.40
N GLN A 204 -2.90 -8.27 -12.54
CA GLN A 204 -3.90 -7.77 -11.62
C GLN A 204 -4.06 -8.69 -10.41
N ARG A 205 -3.86 -8.15 -9.20
CA ARG A 205 -4.27 -8.82 -7.96
C ARG A 205 -5.78 -8.67 -7.77
N ARG A 206 -6.51 -9.79 -7.83
CA ARG A 206 -7.97 -9.81 -7.67
C ARG A 206 -8.41 -9.59 -6.22
N ALA A 207 -7.75 -10.22 -5.27
CA ALA A 207 -8.07 -10.12 -3.86
C ALA A 207 -6.78 -10.07 -3.04
N ARG A 208 -6.84 -9.37 -1.91
CA ARG A 208 -5.77 -9.29 -0.94
C ARG A 208 -6.35 -9.29 0.47
N THR A 209 -5.81 -10.15 1.31
CA THR A 209 -6.12 -10.21 2.73
C THR A 209 -4.83 -9.94 3.51
N GLU A 210 -4.90 -9.06 4.49
CA GLU A 210 -3.80 -8.69 5.37
C GLU A 210 -4.28 -8.82 6.81
N ALA A 211 -3.45 -9.42 7.67
CA ALA A 211 -3.70 -9.48 9.10
C ALA A 211 -2.38 -9.35 9.86
N THR A 212 -2.37 -8.53 10.91
CA THR A 212 -1.24 -8.37 11.84
C THR A 212 -1.75 -8.51 13.25
N ILE A 213 -1.11 -9.39 14.02
CA ILE A 213 -1.49 -9.73 15.39
C ILE A 213 -0.21 -9.72 16.20
N ASP A 214 -0.14 -8.82 17.18
CA ASP A 214 0.98 -8.71 18.09
C ASP A 214 0.46 -8.98 19.50
N HIS A 215 1.14 -9.84 20.26
CA HIS A 215 0.79 -10.11 21.65
C HIS A 215 2.04 -10.01 22.50
N THR A 216 2.04 -9.06 23.44
CA THR A 216 3.09 -8.94 24.44
C THR A 216 2.72 -9.83 25.61
N LEU A 217 3.53 -10.85 25.86
CA LEU A 217 3.39 -11.68 27.06
C LEU A 217 3.87 -10.89 28.30
N PRO A 218 3.18 -11.02 29.45
CA PRO A 218 3.66 -10.44 30.71
C PRO A 218 5.03 -10.98 31.10
N GLU A 219 5.81 -10.21 31.87
CA GLU A 219 7.07 -10.69 32.46
C GLU A 219 6.84 -11.97 33.27
N GLY A 220 7.61 -13.03 33.00
CA GLY A 220 7.55 -14.30 33.73
C GLY A 220 7.14 -15.55 32.92
N TRP A 221 7.03 -15.43 31.59
CA TRP A 221 6.99 -16.57 30.66
C TRP A 221 8.39 -16.96 30.18
#